data_AF-A0A350D3U1-F1
#
_entry.id   AF-A0A350D3U1-F1
#
_cell.length_a   1.000
_cell.length_b   1.000
_cell.length_c   1.000
_cell.angle_alpha   90.00
_cell.angle_beta   90.00
_cell.angle_gamma   90.00
#
_symmetry.space_group_name_H-M   'P 1'
#
loop_
_entity.id
_entity.type
_entity.pdbx_description
1 polymer ?
#
loop_
_entity_poly.entity_id
_entity_poly.type
_entity_poly.pdbx_seq_one_letter_code
_entity_poly.pdbx_strand_id
1 'polypeptide(L)' 'MSKAIQQFWGEVLWGELDFLILDMPPGTSDVAITVMQALPLEGFIYVTTPQDLVSVVVARSIQM' A
#
# COMPACT_ATOMS: atom_id res chain seq x y z
N MET A 1 7.44 -2.65 12.29
CA MET A 1 7.18 -1.98 10.99
C MET A 1 6.36 -0.71 11.11
N SER A 2 5.31 -0.64 11.95
CA SER A 2 4.48 0.58 12.11
C SER A 2 5.30 1.87 12.32
N LYS A 3 6.35 1.82 13.16
CA LYS A 3 7.23 2.99 13.39
C LYS A 3 7.95 3.46 12.13
N ALA A 4 8.46 2.55 11.30
CA ALA A 4 9.19 2.92 10.08
C ALA A 4 8.29 3.65 9.06
N ILE A 5 7.02 3.25 8.95
CA ILE A 5 6.02 3.90 8.08
C ILE A 5 5.69 5.31 8.61
N GLN A 6 5.51 5.45 9.92
CA GLN A 6 5.27 6.76 10.54
C GLN A 6 6.46 7.72 10.35
N GLN A 7 7.68 7.21 10.49
CA GLN A 7 8.90 7.97 10.23
C GLN A 7 9.04 8.32 8.74
N PHE A 8 8.74 7.38 7.84
CA PHE A 8 8.75 7.64 6.40
C PHE A 8 7.79 8.77 5.99
N TRP A 9 6.61 8.82 6.62
CA TRP A 9 5.63 9.86 6.35
C TRP A 9 5.97 11.21 6.99
N GLY A 10 6.41 11.21 8.26
CA GLY A 10 6.58 12.43 9.04
C GLY A 10 8.00 13.00 9.13
N GLU A 11 9.04 12.18 8.91
CA GLU A 11 10.44 12.55 9.13
C GLU A 11 11.25 12.68 7.83
N VAL A 12 10.67 12.31 6.69
CA VAL A 12 11.32 12.46 5.37
C VAL A 12 10.97 13.82 4.77
N LEU A 13 11.99 14.52 4.26
CA LEU A 13 11.85 15.80 3.57
C LEU A 13 11.40 15.60 2.12
N TRP A 14 10.10 15.40 1.91
CA TRP A 14 9.50 15.20 0.59
C TRP A 14 9.52 16.46 -0.30
N GLY A 15 9.45 17.65 0.31
CA GLY A 15 9.32 18.91 -0.43
C GLY A 15 7.95 19.06 -1.08
N GLU A 16 7.89 19.72 -2.23
CA GLU A 16 6.68 19.80 -3.05
C GLU A 16 6.59 18.56 -3.95
N LEU A 17 5.50 17.80 -3.83
CA LEU A 17 5.22 16.63 -4.63
C LEU A 17 3.83 16.73 -5.23
N ASP A 18 3.72 16.39 -6.52
CA ASP A 18 2.41 16.18 -7.15
C ASP A 18 1.80 14.83 -6.73
N PHE A 19 2.64 13.80 -6.60
CA PHE A 19 2.24 12.45 -6.23
C PHE A 19 3.31 11.74 -5.41
N LEU A 20 2.88 10.91 -4.45
CA LEU A 20 3.73 9.99 -3.70
C LEU A 20 3.21 8.56 -3.89
N ILE A 21 4.02 7.72 -4.51
CA ILE A 21 3.69 6.30 -4.74
C ILE A 21 4.36 5.46 -3.67
N LEU A 22 3.58 4.61 -3.01
CA LEU A 22 4.05 3.68 -1.99
C LEU A 22 4.10 2.26 -2.58
N ASP A 23 5.30 1.72 -2.75
CA ASP A 23 5.48 0.32 -3.12
C ASP A 23 5.39 -0.56 -1.89
N MET A 24 4.33 -1.37 -1.82
CA MET A 24 4.07 -2.25 -0.68
C MET A 24 4.58 -3.66 -0.99
N PRO A 25 5.14 -4.38 0.01
CA PRO A 25 5.53 -5.77 -0.17
C PRO A 25 4.33 -6.63 -0.62
N PRO A 26 4.57 -7.70 -1.40
CA PRO A 26 3.50 -8.52 -1.93
C PRO A 26 2.74 -9.25 -0.81
N GLY A 27 1.41 -9.22 -0.87
CA GLY A 27 0.53 -9.92 0.06
C GLY A 27 -0.59 -9.04 0.61
N THR A 28 -1.49 -9.67 1.38
CA THR A 28 -2.60 -9.01 2.09
C THR A 28 -2.27 -8.66 3.54
N SER A 29 -1.04 -8.96 3.97
CA SER A 29 -0.68 -8.96 5.39
C SER A 29 -0.45 -7.54 5.88
N ASP A 30 -1.03 -7.26 7.05
CA ASP A 30 -0.84 -6.22 8.06
C ASP A 30 -0.18 -4.88 7.67
N VAL A 31 0.87 -4.86 6.85
CA VAL A 31 1.51 -3.67 6.32
C VAL A 31 0.52 -2.82 5.52
N ALA A 32 -0.19 -3.38 4.54
CA ALA A 32 -1.14 -2.60 3.74
C ALA A 32 -2.23 -2.00 4.65
N ILE A 33 -2.80 -2.78 5.57
CA ILE A 33 -3.80 -2.32 6.55
C ILE A 33 -3.21 -1.23 7.47
N THR A 34 -1.99 -1.43 7.97
CA THR A 34 -1.32 -0.45 8.83
C THR A 34 -1.08 0.86 8.08
N VAL A 35 -0.66 0.80 6.82
CA VAL A 35 -0.47 2.00 5.98
C VAL A 35 -1.81 2.68 5.74
N MET A 36 -2.86 1.93 5.41
CA MET A 36 -4.23 2.45 5.23
C MET A 36 -4.80 3.13 6.49
N GLN A 37 -4.44 2.62 7.68
CA GLN A 37 -4.86 3.22 8.95
C GLN A 37 -3.97 4.39 9.37
N ALA A 38 -2.70 4.38 8.99
CA ALA A 38 -1.72 5.38 9.40
C ALA A 38 -1.69 6.61 8.49
N LEU A 39 -1.94 6.44 7.18
CA LEU A 39 -1.75 7.46 6.16
C LEU A 39 -3.07 7.79 5.44
N PRO A 40 -3.33 9.07 5.13
CA PRO A 40 -4.46 9.46 4.29
C PRO A 40 -4.13 9.15 2.82
N LEU A 41 -4.58 8.00 2.32
CA LEU A 41 -4.36 7.56 0.94
C LEU A 41 -5.53 7.98 0.03
N GLU A 42 -5.21 8.46 -1.18
CA GLU A 42 -6.20 8.85 -2.19
C GLU A 42 -6.68 7.68 -3.05
N GLY A 43 -5.89 6.61 -3.16
CA GLY A 43 -6.24 5.46 -3.98
C GLY A 43 -5.20 4.34 -3.97
N PHE A 44 -5.54 3.23 -4.61
CA PHE A 44 -4.70 2.02 -4.71
C PHE A 44 -4.57 1.57 -6.16
N ILE A 45 -3.39 1.04 -6.47
CA ILE A 45 -3.12 0.34 -7.73
C ILE A 45 -2.84 -1.12 -7.40
N TYR A 46 -3.72 -2.01 -7.87
CA TYR A 46 -3.53 -3.45 -7.73
C TYR A 46 -2.82 -4.00 -8.97
N VAL A 47 -1.66 -4.62 -8.76
CA VAL A 47 -0.88 -5.26 -9.82
C VAL A 47 -1.17 -6.76 -9.80
N THR A 48 -1.59 -7.30 -10.94
CA THR A 48 -1.93 -8.72 -11.10
C THR A 48 -1.36 -9.29 -12.40
N THR A 49 -1.35 -10.60 -12.49
CA THR A 49 -0.95 -11.35 -13.68
C THR A 49 -2.12 -12.23 -14.15
N PRO A 50 -2.22 -12.59 -15.45
CA PRO A 50 -3.44 -13.17 -16.04
C PRO A 50 -3.71 -14.65 -15.68
N GLN A 51 -3.03 -15.20 -14.66
CA GLN A 51 -3.28 -16.55 -14.20
C GLN A 51 -4.48 -16.58 -13.26
N ASP A 52 -5.41 -17.51 -13.48
CA ASP A 52 -6.68 -17.61 -12.75
C ASP A 52 -6.52 -17.58 -11.22
N LEU A 53 -5.50 -18.28 -10.69
CA LEU A 53 -5.24 -18.31 -9.25
C LEU A 53 -4.86 -16.92 -8.69
N VAL A 54 -4.11 -16.13 -9.44
CA VAL A 54 -3.64 -14.80 -9.00
C VAL A 54 -4.79 -13.81 -9.02
N SER A 55 -5.68 -13.88 -10.02
CA SER A 55 -6.88 -13.05 -10.07
C SER A 55 -7.77 -13.22 -8.84
N VAL A 56 -7.94 -14.45 -8.34
CA VAL A 56 -8.70 -14.73 -7.11
C VAL A 56 -8.03 -14.13 -5.88
N VAL A 57 -6.69 -14.20 -5.80
CA VAL A 57 -5.94 -13.62 -4.68
C VAL A 57 -6.10 -12.10 -4.65
N VAL A 58 -5.92 -11.43 -5.79
CA VAL A 58 -6.05 -9.97 -5.87
C VAL A 58 -7.48 -9.51 -5.61
N ALA A 59 -8.49 -10.22 -6.12
CA ALA A 59 -9.89 -9.90 -5.86
C ALA A 59 -10.24 -9.94 -4.37
N ARG A 60 -9.70 -10.92 -3.62
CA ARG A 60 -9.88 -11.00 -2.16
C ARG A 60 -9.25 -9.80 -1.45
N SER A 61 -8.09 -9.33 -1.90
CA SER A 61 -7.40 -8.17 -1.32
C SER A 61 -8.14 -6.84 -1.50
N ILE A 62 -9.01 -6.73 -2.50
CA ILE A 62 -9.81 -5.51 -2.77
C ILE A 62 -11.06 -5.45 -1.88
N GLN A 63 -11.62 -6.60 -1.49
CA GLN A 63 -12.81 -6.68 -0.63
C GLN A 63 -12.54 -6.50 0.86
N MET A 64 -11.29 -6.20 1.24
CA MET A 64 -10.86 -6.00 2.62
C MET A 64 -11.20 -4.61 3.14
#